data_AF-A0A7J2QY46-F1
#
_entry.id   AF-A0A7J2QY46-F1
#
_cell.length_a   1.000
_cell.length_b   1.000
_cell.length_c   1.000
_cell.angle_alpha   90.00
_cell.angle_beta   90.00
_cell.angle_gamma   90.00
#
_symmetry.space_group_name_H-M   'P 1'
#
loop_
_entity.id
_entity.type
_entity.pdbx_description
1 polymer ?
#
loop_
_entity_poly.entity_id
_entity_poly.type
_entity_poly.pdbx_seq_one_letter_code
_entity_poly.pdbx_strand_id
1 'polypeptide(L)'
;MNPSFQWFQNNLDYIFFVYGLAFLILGMAVLLQAKKESDFNLARILWLFACYCLIHSISDFIHMWIFTKGTFDLIHYFAQFLAYLSFIFLFEFGRRLLGLTNKNVDWRILPIIYFIIFSIGLLLNNFWVTIDILIGYFVRVPGGVMAGVGFFLYYNFEKKTLTQLNVKKYFYIAGAAS
;
A
#
# COMPACT_ATOMS: atom_id res chain seq x y z
N MET A 1 17.60 1.43 -27.26
CA MET A 1 16.97 1.15 -25.95
C MET A 1 17.41 -0.23 -25.48
N ASN A 2 17.52 -0.45 -24.16
CA ASN A 2 17.84 -1.76 -23.61
C ASN A 2 16.71 -2.76 -23.96
N PRO A 3 17.02 -3.96 -24.50
CA PRO A 3 16.01 -4.96 -24.85
C PRO A 3 15.04 -5.32 -23.70
N SER A 4 15.52 -5.29 -22.45
CA SER A 4 14.68 -5.55 -21.28
C SER A 4 13.63 -4.46 -21.08
N PHE A 5 14.03 -3.19 -21.19
CA PHE A 5 13.13 -2.05 -21.03
C PHE A 5 12.01 -2.06 -22.07
N GLN A 6 12.35 -2.41 -23.32
CA GLN A 6 11.37 -2.51 -24.40
C GLN A 6 10.37 -3.65 -24.16
N TRP A 7 10.83 -4.78 -23.62
CA TRP A 7 9.95 -5.86 -23.22
C TRP A 7 8.95 -5.40 -22.14
N PHE A 8 9.41 -4.69 -21.10
CA PHE A 8 8.53 -4.18 -20.04
C PHE A 8 7.44 -3.25 -20.61
N GLN A 9 7.80 -2.31 -21.48
CA GLN A 9 6.85 -1.38 -22.08
C GLN A 9 5.78 -2.10 -22.91
N ASN A 10 6.16 -3.16 -23.62
CA ASN A 10 5.25 -3.92 -24.48
C ASN A 10 4.34 -4.89 -23.72
N ASN A 11 4.60 -5.15 -22.43
CA ASN A 11 3.88 -6.13 -21.62
C ASN A 11 3.33 -5.52 -20.31
N LEU A 12 3.07 -4.20 -20.30
CA LEU A 12 2.53 -3.50 -19.13
C LEU A 12 1.17 -4.05 -18.70
N ASP A 13 0.34 -4.49 -19.64
CA ASP A 13 -0.92 -5.18 -19.38
C ASP A 13 -0.71 -6.44 -18.53
N TYR A 14 0.21 -7.33 -18.91
CA TYR A 14 0.53 -8.52 -18.11
C TYR A 14 1.06 -8.18 -16.73
N ILE A 15 1.87 -7.13 -16.63
CA ILE A 15 2.43 -6.67 -15.35
C ILE A 15 1.30 -6.22 -14.43
N PHE A 16 0.45 -5.29 -14.88
CA PHE A 16 -0.69 -4.82 -14.10
C PHE A 16 -1.65 -5.96 -13.73
N PHE A 17 -1.86 -6.94 -14.62
CA PHE A 17 -2.66 -8.12 -14.30
C PHE A 17 -2.06 -8.94 -13.14
N VAL A 18 -0.77 -9.27 -13.21
CA VAL A 18 -0.10 -10.09 -12.19
C VAL A 18 -0.03 -9.36 -10.85
N TYR A 19 0.29 -8.06 -10.85
CA TYR A 19 0.29 -7.24 -9.63
C TYR A 19 -1.11 -7.13 -9.04
N GLY A 20 -2.12 -6.80 -9.85
CA GLY A 20 -3.51 -6.73 -9.41
C GLY A 20 -3.97 -8.05 -8.80
N LEU A 21 -3.66 -9.18 -9.44
CA LEU A 21 -4.01 -10.50 -8.93
C LEU A 21 -3.29 -10.83 -7.61
N ALA A 22 -2.00 -10.50 -7.50
CA ALA A 22 -1.24 -10.72 -6.27
C ALA A 22 -1.83 -9.94 -5.09
N PHE A 23 -2.14 -8.65 -5.30
CA PHE A 23 -2.78 -7.81 -4.28
C PHE A 23 -4.21 -8.28 -3.96
N LEU A 24 -4.98 -8.70 -4.96
CA LEU A 24 -6.33 -9.23 -4.73
C LEU A 24 -6.27 -10.47 -3.83
N ILE A 25 -5.42 -11.44 -4.16
CA ILE A 25 -5.26 -12.67 -3.38
C ILE A 25 -4.79 -12.35 -1.97
N LEU A 26 -3.80 -11.45 -1.82
CA LEU A 26 -3.29 -11.04 -0.52
C LEU A 26 -4.37 -10.36 0.33
N GLY A 27 -5.11 -9.42 -0.24
CA GLY A 27 -6.21 -8.72 0.44
C GLY A 27 -7.31 -9.68 0.88
N MET A 28 -7.70 -10.61 0.00
CA MET A 28 -8.69 -11.65 0.31
C MET A 28 -8.19 -12.60 1.40
N ALA A 29 -6.94 -13.05 1.33
CA ALA A 29 -6.34 -13.91 2.34
C ALA A 29 -6.37 -13.27 3.73
N VAL A 30 -6.06 -11.96 3.81
CA VAL A 30 -6.08 -11.20 5.07
C VAL A 30 -7.51 -11.04 5.61
N LEU A 31 -8.52 -10.86 4.75
CA LEU A 31 -9.92 -10.77 5.19
C LEU A 31 -10.49 -12.13 5.65
N LEU A 32 -10.16 -13.19 4.92
CA LEU A 32 -10.67 -14.54 5.16
C LEU A 32 -9.96 -15.23 6.33
N GLN A 33 -8.80 -14.73 6.75
CA GLN A 33 -8.11 -15.24 7.92
C GLN A 33 -8.99 -15.06 9.17
N ALA A 34 -9.39 -16.19 9.77
CA ALA A 34 -10.27 -16.20 10.93
C ALA A 34 -9.63 -15.41 12.09
N LYS A 35 -10.26 -14.28 12.45
CA LYS A 35 -9.86 -13.44 13.59
C LYS A 35 -10.39 -13.95 14.94
N LYS A 36 -11.10 -15.09 14.93
CA LYS A 36 -11.73 -15.68 16.11
C LYS A 36 -10.64 -16.04 17.12
N GLU A 37 -10.68 -15.39 18.28
CA GLU A 37 -9.79 -15.58 19.44
C GLU A 37 -8.35 -15.08 19.29
N SER A 38 -8.05 -14.21 18.32
CA SER A 38 -6.73 -13.60 18.25
C SER A 38 -6.57 -12.51 19.32
N ASP A 39 -5.87 -12.82 20.42
CA ASP A 39 -5.43 -11.86 21.44
C ASP A 39 -4.46 -10.79 20.88
N PHE A 40 -4.02 -10.94 19.63
CA PHE A 40 -3.06 -10.03 19.01
C PHE A 40 -3.72 -8.74 18.54
N ASN A 41 -3.25 -7.62 19.09
CA ASN A 41 -3.65 -6.28 18.66
C ASN A 41 -3.46 -6.03 17.15
N LEU A 42 -2.54 -6.75 16.49
CA LEU A 42 -2.33 -6.71 15.04
C LEU A 42 -3.60 -7.09 14.25
N ALA A 43 -4.34 -8.11 14.68
CA ALA A 43 -5.53 -8.59 13.96
C ALA A 43 -6.62 -7.51 13.82
N ARG A 44 -6.65 -6.56 14.77
CA ARG A 44 -7.59 -5.43 14.81
C ARG A 44 -7.29 -4.37 13.75
N ILE A 45 -6.09 -4.32 13.20
CA ILE A 45 -5.67 -3.32 12.21
C ILE A 45 -5.41 -3.92 10.82
N LEU A 46 -5.31 -5.25 10.69
CA LEU A 46 -5.09 -5.95 9.41
C LEU A 46 -6.14 -5.65 8.33
N TRP A 47 -7.36 -5.24 8.71
CA TRP A 47 -8.38 -4.85 7.73
C TRP A 47 -7.96 -3.62 6.91
N LEU A 48 -7.16 -2.70 7.47
CA LEU A 48 -6.63 -1.55 6.74
C LEU A 48 -5.70 -2.00 5.62
N PHE A 49 -4.81 -2.95 5.92
CA PHE A 49 -3.92 -3.54 4.92
C PHE A 49 -4.69 -4.29 3.84
N ALA A 50 -5.77 -5.00 4.22
CA ALA A 50 -6.65 -5.63 3.25
C ALA A 50 -7.35 -4.60 2.34
N CYS A 51 -7.86 -3.49 2.90
CA CYS A 51 -8.44 -2.41 2.11
C CYS A 51 -7.43 -1.79 1.13
N TYR A 52 -6.18 -1.58 1.56
CA TYR A 52 -5.10 -1.17 0.68
C TYR A 52 -4.96 -2.15 -0.50
N CYS A 53 -4.77 -3.44 -0.21
CA CYS A 53 -4.56 -4.46 -1.23
C CYS A 53 -5.73 -4.54 -2.23
N LEU A 54 -6.97 -4.55 -1.74
CA LEU A 54 -8.15 -4.67 -2.59
C LEU A 54 -8.36 -3.43 -3.46
N ILE A 55 -8.28 -2.23 -2.90
CA ILE A 55 -8.46 -0.99 -3.69
C ILE A 55 -7.34 -0.84 -4.72
N HIS A 56 -6.10 -1.16 -4.33
CA HIS A 56 -4.96 -1.12 -5.25
C HIS A 56 -5.10 -2.12 -6.39
N SER A 57 -5.55 -3.35 -6.11
CA SER A 57 -5.78 -4.36 -7.15
C SER A 57 -6.81 -3.93 -8.19
N ILE A 58 -7.86 -3.21 -7.77
CA ILE A 58 -8.86 -2.66 -8.69
C ILE A 58 -8.22 -1.61 -9.60
N SER A 59 -7.39 -0.73 -9.05
CA SER A 59 -6.63 0.25 -9.84
C SER A 59 -5.77 -0.43 -10.90
N ASP A 60 -5.03 -1.48 -10.52
CA ASP A 60 -4.16 -2.21 -11.44
C ASP A 60 -4.96 -2.91 -12.56
N PHE A 61 -6.09 -3.54 -12.24
CA PHE A 61 -6.93 -4.14 -13.28
C PHE A 61 -7.52 -3.09 -14.25
N ILE A 62 -7.83 -1.89 -13.77
CA ILE A 62 -8.25 -0.80 -14.65
C ILE A 62 -7.08 -0.35 -15.52
N HIS A 63 -5.86 -0.21 -14.98
CA HIS A 63 -4.68 0.10 -15.79
C HIS A 63 -4.42 -0.98 -16.86
N MET A 64 -4.46 -2.26 -16.49
CA MET A 64 -4.38 -3.38 -17.45
C MET A 64 -5.40 -3.20 -18.58
N TRP A 65 -6.67 -2.94 -18.24
CA TRP A 65 -7.71 -2.74 -19.23
C TRP A 65 -7.41 -1.55 -20.17
N ILE A 66 -6.95 -0.42 -19.63
CA ILE A 66 -6.55 0.76 -20.40
C ILE A 66 -5.43 0.40 -21.40
N PHE A 67 -4.41 -0.35 -20.96
CA PHE A 67 -3.31 -0.77 -21.83
C PHE A 67 -3.76 -1.73 -22.94
N THR A 68 -4.74 -2.61 -22.68
CA THR A 68 -5.23 -3.57 -23.68
C THR A 68 -6.24 -2.95 -24.67
N LYS A 69 -7.12 -2.06 -24.21
CA LYS A 69 -8.29 -1.59 -24.99
C LYS A 69 -8.19 -0.14 -25.48
N GLY A 70 -7.17 0.60 -25.05
CA GLY A 70 -7.05 2.03 -25.32
C GLY A 70 -7.75 2.89 -24.27
N THR A 71 -7.47 4.19 -24.31
CA THR A 71 -7.67 5.09 -23.17
C THR A 71 -8.95 5.93 -23.25
N PHE A 72 -9.60 6.12 -22.10
CA PHE A 72 -10.44 7.28 -21.84
C PHE A 72 -9.87 8.01 -20.62
N ASP A 73 -9.64 9.31 -20.72
CA ASP A 73 -8.99 10.11 -19.67
C ASP A 73 -9.69 9.96 -18.31
N LEU A 74 -11.03 9.95 -18.30
CA LEU A 74 -11.82 9.76 -17.08
C LEU A 74 -11.49 8.44 -16.36
N ILE A 75 -11.34 7.34 -17.11
CA ILE A 75 -11.05 6.02 -16.54
C ILE A 75 -9.62 5.99 -16.00
N HIS A 76 -8.68 6.63 -16.70
CA HIS A 76 -7.30 6.77 -16.24
C HIS A 76 -7.23 7.53 -14.90
N TYR A 77 -7.88 8.69 -14.80
CA TYR A 77 -7.93 9.46 -13.56
C TYR A 77 -8.66 8.72 -12.43
N PHE A 78 -9.70 7.94 -12.75
CA PHE A 78 -10.38 7.12 -11.77
C PHE A 78 -9.49 6.01 -11.21
N ALA A 79 -8.72 5.32 -12.07
CA ALA A 79 -7.72 4.35 -11.62
C ALA A 79 -6.68 5.01 -10.70
N GLN A 80 -6.13 6.15 -11.14
CA GLN A 80 -5.15 6.91 -10.38
C GLN A 80 -5.69 7.33 -9.00
N PHE A 81 -6.95 7.77 -8.94
CA PHE A 81 -7.63 8.10 -7.70
C PHE A 81 -7.75 6.89 -6.75
N LEU A 82 -8.11 5.70 -7.28
CA LEU A 82 -8.14 4.47 -6.48
C LEU A 82 -6.75 4.11 -5.93
N ALA A 83 -5.68 4.27 -6.72
CA ALA A 83 -4.33 4.08 -6.23
C ALA A 83 -3.99 5.05 -5.08
N TYR A 84 -4.32 6.32 -5.21
CA TYR A 84 -4.09 7.30 -4.14
C TYR A 84 -4.89 6.98 -2.88
N LEU A 85 -6.15 6.56 -3.05
CA LEU A 85 -7.00 6.14 -1.95
C LEU A 85 -6.42 4.90 -1.25
N SER A 86 -5.87 3.94 -1.98
CA SER A 86 -5.25 2.75 -1.39
C SER A 86 -4.04 3.13 -0.53
N PHE A 87 -3.22 4.10 -0.95
CA PHE A 87 -2.06 4.54 -0.16
C PHE A 87 -2.42 5.20 1.18
N ILE A 88 -3.62 5.78 1.30
CA ILE A 88 -4.15 6.26 2.60
C ILE A 88 -4.31 5.08 3.56
N PHE A 89 -4.87 3.96 3.09
CA PHE A 89 -5.02 2.75 3.90
C PHE A 89 -3.68 2.13 4.28
N LEU A 90 -2.70 2.12 3.36
CA LEU A 90 -1.34 1.64 3.64
C LEU A 90 -0.66 2.50 4.72
N PHE A 91 -0.74 3.83 4.57
CA PHE A 91 -0.16 4.76 5.53
C PHE A 91 -0.79 4.60 6.91
N GLU A 92 -2.12 4.55 6.98
CA GLU A 92 -2.85 4.38 8.24
C GLU A 92 -2.57 3.01 8.89
N PHE A 93 -2.43 1.95 8.09
CA PHE A 93 -1.99 0.64 8.56
C PHE A 93 -0.60 0.72 9.20
N GLY A 94 0.40 1.26 8.48
CA GLY A 94 1.76 1.42 9.00
C GLY A 94 1.82 2.28 10.26
N ARG A 95 1.08 3.39 10.28
CA ARG A 95 0.96 4.29 11.44
C ARG A 95 0.41 3.57 12.66
N ARG A 96 -0.69 2.82 12.51
CA ARG A 96 -1.28 2.06 13.62
C ARG A 96 -0.39 0.90 14.05
N LEU A 97 0.30 0.24 13.12
CA LEU A 97 1.21 -0.85 13.42
C LEU A 97 2.38 -0.37 14.29
N LEU A 98 2.97 0.77 13.96
CA LEU A 98 3.95 1.42 14.83
C LEU A 98 3.34 1.79 16.19
N GLY A 99 2.10 2.28 16.21
CA GLY A 99 1.37 2.61 17.44
C GLY A 99 1.01 1.42 18.33
N LEU A 100 1.03 0.18 17.80
CA LEU A 100 0.97 -1.04 18.62
C LEU A 100 2.28 -1.33 19.38
N THR A 101 3.32 -0.55 19.09
CA THR A 101 4.59 -0.51 19.80
C THR A 101 4.72 0.84 20.53
N ASN A 102 5.85 1.11 21.17
CA ASN A 102 6.11 2.41 21.82
C ASN A 102 6.44 3.55 20.82
N LYS A 103 6.05 3.43 19.55
CA LYS A 103 6.33 4.42 18.48
C LYS A 103 5.03 4.95 17.91
N ASN A 104 4.52 6.05 18.44
CA ASN A 104 3.29 6.65 17.95
C ASN A 104 3.59 7.73 16.90
N VAL A 105 2.84 7.71 15.80
CA VAL A 105 2.86 8.72 14.74
C VAL A 105 1.49 9.38 14.72
N ASP A 106 1.45 10.71 14.81
CA ASP A 106 0.21 11.48 14.90
C ASP A 106 -0.65 11.29 13.65
N TRP A 107 -1.94 11.03 13.84
CA TRP A 107 -2.91 10.89 12.75
C TRP A 107 -3.07 12.17 11.93
N ARG A 108 -2.76 13.34 12.53
CA ARG A 108 -2.83 14.66 11.87
C ARG A 108 -1.79 14.84 10.78
N ILE A 109 -0.72 14.04 10.78
CA ILE A 109 0.35 14.15 9.77
C ILE A 109 -0.19 13.88 8.37
N LEU A 110 -1.09 12.90 8.22
CA LEU A 110 -1.63 12.51 6.92
C LEU A 110 -2.44 13.65 6.24
N PRO A 111 -3.46 14.26 6.88
CA PRO A 111 -4.18 15.37 6.26
C PRO A 111 -3.29 16.60 6.02
N ILE A 112 -2.29 16.86 6.87
CA ILE A 112 -1.32 17.95 6.66
C ILE A 112 -0.50 17.69 5.39
N ILE A 113 0.01 16.46 5.20
CA ILE A 113 0.74 16.08 3.99
C ILE A 113 -0.16 16.26 2.75
N TYR A 114 -1.39 15.74 2.75
CA TYR A 114 -2.29 15.90 1.61
C TYR A 114 -2.61 17.37 1.31
N PHE A 115 -2.76 18.21 2.34
CA PHE A 115 -2.96 19.64 2.16
C PHE A 115 -1.75 20.32 1.50
N ILE A 116 -0.53 19.98 1.92
CA ILE A 116 0.71 20.48 1.33
C ILE A 116 0.84 20.01 -0.12
N ILE A 117 0.61 18.72 -0.39
CA ILE A 117 0.66 18.15 -1.73
C ILE A 117 -0.31 18.87 -2.68
N PHE A 118 -1.56 19.05 -2.25
CA PHE A 118 -2.57 19.70 -3.05
C PHE A 118 -2.22 21.17 -3.31
N SER A 119 -1.73 21.88 -2.29
CA SER A 119 -1.29 23.27 -2.40
C SER A 119 -0.13 23.44 -3.39
N ILE A 120 0.89 22.58 -3.31
CA ILE A 120 2.02 22.58 -4.27
C ILE A 120 1.53 22.21 -5.67
N GLY A 121 0.63 21.24 -5.79
CA GLY A 121 0.03 20.85 -7.07
C GLY A 121 -0.65 22.02 -7.78
N LEU A 122 -1.40 22.85 -7.06
CA LEU A 122 -2.08 24.03 -7.62
C LEU A 122 -1.13 25.14 -8.09
N LEU A 123 0.08 25.22 -7.51
CA LEU A 123 1.07 26.24 -7.85
C LEU A 123 1.90 25.88 -9.10
N LEU A 124 1.87 24.63 -9.55
CA LEU A 124 2.67 24.12 -10.66
C LEU A 124 1.81 23.82 -11.89
N ASN A 125 2.37 24.05 -13.08
CA ASN A 125 1.64 23.90 -14.35
C ASN A 125 1.19 22.46 -14.66
N ASN A 126 1.81 21.44 -14.05
CA ASN A 126 1.51 20.03 -14.27
C ASN A 126 0.91 19.39 -13.02
N PHE A 127 -0.32 19.79 -12.68
CA PHE A 127 -1.02 19.38 -11.45
C PHE A 127 -0.99 17.86 -11.20
N TRP A 128 -1.45 17.05 -12.18
CA TRP A 128 -1.57 15.60 -12.01
C TRP A 128 -0.23 14.89 -11.84
N VAL A 129 0.77 15.26 -12.65
CA VAL A 129 2.13 14.69 -12.56
C VAL A 129 2.78 15.07 -11.23
N THR A 130 2.60 16.31 -10.79
CA THR A 130 3.13 16.80 -9.52
C THR A 130 2.54 16.03 -8.34
N ILE A 131 1.22 15.87 -8.32
CA ILE A 131 0.53 15.13 -7.26
C ILE A 131 0.96 13.66 -7.24
N ASP A 132 1.08 13.01 -8.40
CA ASP A 132 1.54 11.61 -8.49
C ASP A 132 2.92 11.42 -7.84
N ILE A 133 3.86 12.29 -8.23
CA ILE A 133 5.23 12.30 -7.68
C ILE A 133 5.20 12.51 -6.16
N LEU A 134 4.48 13.55 -5.70
CA LEU A 134 4.46 13.90 -4.29
C LEU A 134 3.76 12.84 -3.42
N ILE A 135 2.64 12.27 -3.88
CA ILE A 135 1.98 11.15 -3.19
C ILE A 135 2.94 9.95 -3.12
N GLY A 136 3.68 9.68 -4.20
CA GLY A 136 4.71 8.65 -4.26
C GLY A 136 5.75 8.80 -3.13
N TYR A 137 6.32 10.00 -2.98
CA TYR A 137 7.40 10.25 -2.02
C TYR A 137 6.93 10.50 -0.59
N PHE A 138 5.76 11.11 -0.38
CA PHE A 138 5.32 11.55 0.95
C PHE A 138 4.24 10.66 1.58
N VAL A 139 3.56 9.83 0.79
CA VAL A 139 2.49 8.94 1.29
C VAL A 139 2.85 7.48 1.05
N ARG A 140 3.08 7.08 -0.20
CA ARG A 140 3.33 5.68 -0.58
C ARG A 140 4.60 5.13 0.06
N VAL A 141 5.75 5.79 -0.16
CA VAL A 141 7.04 5.33 0.38
C VAL A 141 7.04 5.32 1.92
N PRO A 142 6.64 6.40 2.63
CA PRO A 142 6.58 6.38 4.09
C PRO A 142 5.58 5.37 4.63
N GLY A 143 4.42 5.19 3.97
CA GLY A 143 3.44 4.19 4.35
C GLY A 143 4.00 2.77 4.31
N GLY A 144 4.69 2.41 3.22
CA GLY A 144 5.40 1.12 3.08
C GLY A 144 6.50 0.93 4.13
N VAL A 145 7.36 1.94 4.32
CA VAL A 145 8.42 1.90 5.34
C VAL A 145 7.85 1.74 6.75
N MET A 146 6.79 2.46 7.09
CA MET A 146 6.14 2.32 8.40
C MET A 146 5.53 0.93 8.58
N ALA A 147 4.91 0.37 7.55
CA ALA A 147 4.40 -1.01 7.59
C ALA A 147 5.55 -2.02 7.79
N GLY A 148 6.63 -1.89 7.01
CA GLY A 148 7.79 -2.76 7.08
C GLY A 148 8.47 -2.73 8.44
N VAL A 149 8.90 -1.54 8.87
CA VAL A 149 9.48 -1.30 10.21
C VAL A 149 8.52 -1.72 11.31
N GLY A 150 7.23 -1.44 11.14
CA GLY A 150 6.18 -1.82 12.08
C GLY A 150 6.12 -3.31 12.33
N PHE A 151 6.21 -4.16 11.30
CA PHE A 151 6.25 -5.61 11.46
C PHE A 151 7.48 -6.08 12.25
N PHE A 152 8.66 -5.52 11.96
CA PHE A 152 9.90 -5.85 12.68
C PHE A 152 9.82 -5.44 14.16
N LEU A 153 9.36 -4.22 14.45
CA LEU A 153 9.25 -3.71 15.81
C LEU A 153 8.17 -4.46 16.60
N TYR A 154 7.02 -4.75 15.99
CA TYR A 154 5.94 -5.49 16.62
C TYR A 154 6.38 -6.90 17.03
N TYR A 155 7.11 -7.61 16.17
CA TYR A 155 7.67 -8.92 16.51
C TYR A 155 8.60 -8.86 17.73
N ASN A 156 9.46 -7.83 17.80
CA ASN A 156 10.38 -7.66 18.91
C ASN A 156 9.67 -7.26 20.21
N PHE A 157 8.59 -6.49 20.12
CA PHE A 157 7.77 -6.08 21.25
C PHE A 157 6.99 -7.26 21.85
N GLU A 158 6.33 -8.05 20.99
CA GLU A 158 5.54 -9.23 21.38
C GLU A 158 6.35 -10.54 21.39
N LYS A 159 7.68 -10.44 21.53
CA LYS A 159 8.60 -11.57 21.33
C LYS A 159 8.26 -12.78 22.22
N LYS A 160 7.83 -12.56 23.46
CA LYS A 160 7.50 -13.64 24.41
C LYS A 160 6.36 -14.52 23.88
N THR A 161 5.33 -13.89 23.32
CA THR A 161 4.13 -14.55 22.79
C THR A 161 4.40 -15.14 21.40
N LEU A 162 5.06 -14.38 20.51
CA LEU A 162 5.26 -14.78 19.11
C LEU A 162 6.35 -15.84 18.90
N THR A 163 7.28 -15.98 19.85
CA THR A 163 8.31 -17.04 19.77
C THR A 163 7.67 -18.43 19.94
N GLN A 164 6.61 -18.55 20.73
CA GLN A 164 5.88 -19.82 20.93
C GLN A 164 5.18 -20.29 19.65
N LEU A 165 4.83 -19.37 18.75
CA LEU A 165 4.13 -19.65 17.49
C LEU A 165 5.08 -19.89 16.30
N ASN A 166 6.40 -19.77 16.49
CA ASN A 166 7.42 -19.93 15.45
C ASN A 166 7.19 -19.05 14.19
N VAL A 167 6.59 -17.87 14.36
CA VAL A 167 6.19 -16.99 13.24
C VAL A 167 7.25 -15.97 12.80
N LYS A 168 8.46 -16.04 13.36
CA LYS A 168 9.55 -15.07 13.11
C LYS A 168 9.78 -14.82 11.62
N LYS A 169 9.89 -15.89 10.84
CA LYS A 169 10.19 -15.79 9.40
C LYS A 169 9.13 -14.98 8.66
N TYR A 170 7.85 -15.15 9.00
CA TYR A 170 6.75 -14.45 8.34
C TYR A 170 6.77 -12.94 8.62
N PHE A 171 7.04 -12.53 9.85
CA PHE A 171 7.17 -11.11 10.19
C PHE A 171 8.35 -10.43 9.48
N TYR A 172 9.48 -11.13 9.33
CA TYR A 172 10.64 -10.58 8.64
C TYR A 172 10.42 -10.50 7.12
N ILE A 173 9.77 -11.51 6.53
CA ILE A 173 9.40 -11.47 5.11
C ILE A 173 8.38 -10.36 4.85
N ALA A 174 7.33 -10.26 5.67
CA ALA A 174 6.34 -9.19 5.55
C ALA A 174 7.00 -7.81 5.69
N GLY A 175 7.94 -7.67 6.64
CA GLY A 175 8.71 -6.45 6.84
C GLY A 175 9.58 -6.06 5.64
N ALA A 176 10.20 -7.04 4.98
CA ALA A 176 11.05 -6.81 3.80
C ALA A 176 10.27 -6.62 2.49
N ALA A 177 9.02 -7.09 2.44
CA ALA A 177 8.14 -6.99 1.27
C ALA A 177 7.26 -5.74 1.26
N SER A 178 7.29 -4.93 2.33
CA SER A 178 6.53 -3.67 2.49
C SER A 178 7.32 -2.47 1.94
#